data_AF-A0A941KB31-F1
#
_entry.id   AF-A0A941KB31-F1
#
_cell.length_a   1.000
_cell.length_b   1.000
_cell.length_c   1.000
_cell.angle_alpha   90.00
_cell.angle_beta   90.00
_cell.angle_gamma   90.00
#
_symmetry.space_group_name_H-M   'P 1'
#
loop_
_entity.id
_entity.type
_entity.pdbx_description
1 polymer ?
#
loop_
_entity_poly.entity_id
_entity_poly.type
_entity_poly.pdbx_seq_one_letter_code
_entity_poly.pdbx_strand_id
1 'polypeptide(L)'
;MVQGLAEFNRRWSKVPEDVRKAARLALEKGATELVAEMNRNTPIPEIIVDWTWGKPPAGAMTLGSRRTSSGGDELAITIFAIAHTEDYPTGHGGVPGWFEFGTAQRAHKSGRRTGAITASPFFWPIWRLRRRRVRSRMTRQVNQALKRL
;
A
#
# COMPACT_ATOMS: atom_id res chain seq x y z
N MET A 1 1.49 4.49 -20.80
CA MET A 1 1.31 3.05 -21.02
C MET A 1 2.36 2.35 -20.16
N VAL A 2 1.98 1.47 -19.22
CA VAL A 2 2.98 0.76 -18.39
C VAL A 2 3.63 -0.29 -19.28
N GLN A 3 4.84 0.00 -19.78
CA GLN A 3 5.61 -0.97 -20.55
C GLN A 3 5.87 -2.21 -19.67
N GLY A 4 5.34 -3.37 -20.09
CA GLY A 4 5.61 -4.66 -19.45
C GLY A 4 4.43 -5.38 -18.80
N LEU A 5 3.26 -4.76 -18.59
CA LEU A 5 2.12 -5.44 -17.94
C LEU A 5 1.49 -6.53 -18.82
N ALA A 6 1.30 -6.25 -20.11
CA ALA A 6 0.77 -7.24 -21.05
C ALA A 6 1.73 -8.43 -21.23
N GLU A 7 3.03 -8.15 -21.26
CA GLU A 7 4.05 -9.19 -21.37
C GLU A 7 4.16 -10.02 -20.08
N PHE A 8 4.02 -9.37 -18.92
CA PHE A 8 3.92 -10.04 -17.62
C PHE A 8 2.71 -10.98 -17.58
N ASN A 9 1.52 -10.51 -17.92
CA ASN A 9 0.30 -11.33 -17.94
C ASN A 9 0.44 -12.54 -18.88
N ARG A 10 1.04 -12.36 -20.07
CA ARG A 10 1.27 -13.44 -21.03
C ARG A 10 2.26 -14.50 -20.52
N ARG A 11 3.30 -14.08 -19.79
CA ARG A 11 4.25 -15.02 -19.17
C ARG A 11 3.60 -15.73 -17.98
N TRP A 12 2.79 -15.01 -17.22
CA TRP A 12 2.12 -15.52 -16.04
C TRP A 12 1.02 -16.54 -16.35
N SER A 13 0.29 -16.38 -17.45
CA SER A 13 -0.71 -17.36 -17.89
C SER A 13 -0.11 -18.72 -18.26
N LYS A 14 1.20 -18.78 -18.54
CA LYS A 14 1.94 -20.02 -18.81
C LYS A 14 2.52 -20.67 -17.55
N VAL A 15 2.42 -20.00 -16.39
CA VAL A 15 2.92 -20.52 -15.12
C VAL A 15 1.91 -21.53 -14.55
N PRO A 16 2.37 -22.70 -14.06
CA PRO A 16 1.49 -23.68 -13.40
C PRO A 16 0.72 -23.08 -12.22
N GLU A 17 -0.52 -23.53 -12.03
CA GLU A 17 -1.42 -23.04 -10.98
C GLU A 17 -0.79 -23.07 -9.59
N ASP A 18 -0.02 -24.12 -9.29
CA ASP A 18 0.61 -24.29 -7.97
C ASP A 18 1.65 -23.19 -7.67
N VAL A 19 2.40 -22.76 -8.69
CA VAL A 19 3.35 -21.65 -8.57
C VAL A 19 2.61 -20.32 -8.42
N ARG A 20 1.46 -20.16 -9.10
CA ARG A 20 0.62 -18.96 -8.95
C ARG A 20 0.02 -18.86 -7.54
N LYS A 21 -0.46 -19.97 -6.98
CA LYS A 21 -0.93 -20.04 -5.58
C LYS A 21 0.19 -19.71 -4.60
N ALA A 22 1.37 -20.30 -4.78
CA ALA A 22 2.53 -20.02 -3.92
C ALA A 22 2.96 -18.54 -3.99
N ALA A 23 2.94 -17.94 -5.17
CA ALA A 23 3.23 -16.52 -5.36
C ALA A 23 2.16 -15.62 -4.70
N ARG A 24 0.89 -15.99 -4.78
CA ARG A 24 -0.21 -15.27 -4.12
C ARG A 24 0.00 -15.27 -2.60
N LEU A 25 0.20 -16.45 -2.00
CA LEU A 25 0.45 -16.57 -0.55
C LEU A 25 1.70 -15.80 -0.10
N ALA A 26 2.75 -15.80 -0.93
CA ALA A 26 3.96 -15.02 -0.68
C ALA A 26 3.69 -13.51 -0.62
N LEU A 27 2.87 -13.01 -1.55
CA LEU A 27 2.47 -11.62 -1.63
C LEU A 27 1.60 -11.22 -0.43
N GLU A 28 0.57 -12.02 -0.10
CA GLU A 28 -0.34 -11.76 1.03
C GLU A 28 0.42 -11.68 2.35
N LYS A 29 1.34 -12.62 2.57
CA LYS A 29 2.19 -12.62 3.76
C LYS A 29 3.08 -11.38 3.81
N GLY A 30 3.71 -11.02 2.69
CA GLY A 30 4.55 -9.83 2.60
C GLY A 30 3.78 -8.54 2.87
N ALA A 31 2.55 -8.44 2.36
CA ALA A 31 1.67 -7.31 2.58
C ALA A 31 1.21 -7.23 4.04
N THR A 32 0.77 -8.35 4.62
CA THR A 32 0.33 -8.43 6.02
C THR A 32 1.44 -8.03 6.99
N GLU A 33 2.66 -8.54 6.78
CA GLU A 33 3.83 -8.16 7.60
C GLU A 33 4.14 -6.66 7.49
N LEU A 34 4.07 -6.11 6.28
CA LEU A 34 4.36 -4.70 6.03
C LEU A 34 3.30 -3.78 6.63
N VAL A 35 2.02 -4.13 6.47
CA VAL A 35 0.88 -3.41 7.07
C VAL A 35 0.96 -3.44 8.59
N ALA A 36 1.27 -4.59 9.19
CA ALA A 36 1.42 -4.69 10.64
C ALA A 36 2.55 -3.79 11.16
N GLU A 37 3.64 -3.65 10.42
CA GLU A 37 4.73 -2.73 10.79
C GLU A 37 4.35 -1.26 10.60
N MET A 38 3.59 -0.93 9.56
CA MET A 38 3.06 0.42 9.35
C MET A 38 2.09 0.82 10.46
N ASN A 39 1.13 -0.05 10.82
CA ASN A 39 0.17 0.19 11.91
C ASN A 39 0.83 0.28 13.30
N ARG A 40 2.04 -0.25 13.50
CA ARG A 40 2.76 -0.04 14.77
C ARG A 40 3.38 1.35 14.90
N ASN A 41 3.58 2.03 13.78
CA ASN A 41 4.20 3.35 13.72
C ASN A 41 3.20 4.46 13.39
N THR A 42 1.90 4.14 13.30
CA THR A 42 0.87 5.14 13.07
C THR A 42 0.82 6.13 14.24
N PRO A 43 0.79 7.44 13.97
CA PRO A 43 0.84 8.45 15.03
C PRO A 43 -0.44 8.53 15.86
N ILE A 44 -1.58 8.14 15.28
CA ILE A 44 -2.90 8.15 15.91
C ILE A 44 -3.64 6.85 15.56
N PRO A 45 -4.51 6.33 16.46
CA PRO A 45 -5.22 5.06 16.27
C PRO A 45 -6.28 5.09 15.15
N GLU A 46 -6.75 6.28 14.77
CA GLU A 46 -7.75 6.47 13.72
C GLU A 46 -7.18 6.18 12.33
N ILE A 47 -5.87 6.30 12.15
CA ILE A 47 -5.18 5.96 10.90
C ILE A 47 -4.99 4.45 10.84
N ILE A 48 -5.64 3.83 9.87
CA ILE A 48 -5.56 2.41 9.59
C ILE A 48 -4.85 2.23 8.24
N VAL A 49 -3.80 1.44 8.26
CA VAL A 49 -3.13 0.95 7.06
C VAL A 49 -3.63 -0.46 6.79
N ASP A 50 -3.98 -0.74 5.54
CA ASP A 50 -4.40 -2.06 5.10
C ASP A 50 -3.98 -2.34 3.65
N TRP A 51 -4.26 -3.53 3.15
CA TRP A 51 -3.98 -3.94 1.80
C TRP A 51 -5.18 -4.60 1.13
N THR A 52 -5.27 -4.46 -0.19
CA THR A 52 -6.28 -5.12 -1.00
C THR A 52 -5.69 -5.63 -2.31
N TRP A 53 -6.37 -6.60 -2.92
CA TRP A 53 -6.13 -6.97 -4.30
C TRP A 53 -6.77 -5.94 -5.23
N GLY A 54 -5.97 -5.35 -6.13
CA GLY A 54 -6.46 -4.39 -7.10
C GLY A 54 -6.72 -3.01 -6.51
N LYS A 55 -7.94 -2.48 -6.69
CA LYS A 55 -8.22 -1.06 -6.44
C LYS A 55 -8.50 -0.79 -4.95
N PRO A 56 -7.81 0.20 -4.34
CA PRO A 56 -8.06 0.62 -2.96
C PRO A 56 -9.38 1.41 -2.83
N PRO A 57 -9.91 1.55 -1.60
CA PRO A 57 -11.09 2.36 -1.34
C PRO A 57 -10.90 3.81 -1.79
N ALA A 58 -12.02 4.45 -2.17
CA ALA A 58 -11.99 5.80 -2.73
C ALA A 58 -11.34 6.79 -1.76
N GLY A 59 -10.44 7.62 -2.28
CA GLY A 59 -9.78 8.68 -1.50
C GLY A 59 -8.70 8.20 -0.53
N ALA A 60 -8.35 6.91 -0.47
CA ALA A 60 -7.26 6.41 0.36
C ALA A 60 -5.88 6.88 -0.13
N MET A 61 -4.93 7.04 0.80
CA MET A 61 -3.52 7.28 0.46
C MET A 61 -2.90 5.94 0.05
N THR A 62 -2.26 5.84 -1.12
CA THR A 62 -1.84 4.55 -1.68
C THR A 62 -0.36 4.48 -2.01
N LEU A 63 0.17 3.25 -1.96
CA LEU A 63 1.53 2.95 -2.37
C LEU A 63 1.64 2.81 -3.90
N GLY A 64 1.64 3.96 -4.58
CA GLY A 64 1.77 4.07 -6.03
C GLY A 64 0.42 4.25 -6.74
N SER A 65 0.31 5.27 -7.59
CA SER A 65 -0.86 5.44 -8.46
C SER A 65 -0.77 4.50 -9.66
N ARG A 66 -1.31 3.29 -9.55
CA ARG A 66 -1.62 2.52 -10.75
C ARG A 66 -2.88 3.14 -11.35
N ARG A 67 -2.76 3.77 -12.54
CA ARG A 67 -3.93 3.96 -13.39
C ARG A 67 -4.42 2.57 -13.74
N THR A 68 -5.49 2.13 -13.09
CA THR A 68 -6.20 0.88 -13.33
C THR A 68 -6.61 0.82 -14.79
N SER A 69 -5.88 0.05 -15.58
CA SER A 69 -6.35 -0.47 -16.86
C SER A 69 -6.82 -1.89 -16.61
N SER A 70 -8.07 -2.15 -16.99
CA SER A 70 -9.01 -3.22 -16.63
C SER A 70 -8.61 -4.69 -16.86
N GLY A 71 -7.33 -5.06 -16.74
CA GLY A 71 -6.90 -6.44 -17.05
C GLY A 71 -5.65 -6.96 -16.33
N GLY A 72 -5.13 -6.25 -15.33
CA GLY A 72 -3.92 -6.67 -14.58
C GLY A 72 -4.09 -6.68 -13.05
N ASP A 73 -5.31 -6.55 -12.56
CA ASP A 73 -5.61 -6.28 -11.15
C ASP A 73 -5.55 -7.53 -10.26
N GLU A 74 -5.63 -8.74 -10.81
CA GLU A 74 -5.69 -10.00 -10.03
C GLU A 74 -4.39 -10.35 -9.27
N LEU A 75 -3.26 -9.73 -9.61
CA LEU A 75 -1.94 -10.03 -9.02
C LEU A 75 -1.27 -8.81 -8.41
N ALA A 76 -2.02 -7.72 -8.29
CA ALA A 76 -1.54 -6.48 -7.71
C ALA A 76 -2.04 -6.37 -6.27
N ILE A 77 -1.13 -6.44 -5.30
CA ILE A 77 -1.45 -5.94 -3.96
C ILE A 77 -1.26 -4.43 -3.93
N THR A 78 -2.29 -3.73 -3.48
CA THR A 78 -2.24 -2.30 -3.18
C THR A 78 -2.36 -2.10 -1.68
N ILE A 79 -1.32 -1.50 -1.10
CA ILE A 79 -1.30 -1.06 0.29
C ILE A 79 -1.79 0.38 0.33
N PHE A 80 -2.70 0.65 1.26
CA PHE A 80 -3.33 1.95 1.41
C PHE A 80 -3.47 2.34 2.89
N ALA A 81 -3.64 3.63 3.14
CA ALA A 81 -3.93 4.19 4.45
C ALA A 81 -5.19 5.04 4.38
N ILE A 82 -6.04 4.90 5.39
CA ILE A 82 -7.29 5.64 5.55
C ILE A 82 -7.45 6.02 7.02
N ALA A 83 -8.03 7.18 7.32
CA ALA A 83 -8.36 7.53 8.69
C ALA A 83 -9.87 7.56 8.90
N HIS A 84 -10.34 6.95 9.99
CA HIS A 84 -11.73 7.00 10.43
C HIS A 84 -11.84 7.92 11.64
N THR A 85 -12.38 9.11 11.43
CA THR A 85 -12.64 10.10 12.50
C THR A 85 -14.14 10.38 12.59
N GLU A 86 -14.59 11.08 13.63
CA GLU A 86 -15.99 11.51 13.76
C GLU A 86 -16.47 12.30 12.53
N ASP A 87 -15.60 13.17 11.98
CA ASP A 87 -15.86 13.94 10.76
C ASP A 87 -15.88 13.07 9.48
N TYR A 88 -15.22 11.91 9.50
CA TYR A 88 -15.02 11.03 8.35
C TYR A 88 -15.27 9.56 8.69
N PRO A 89 -16.51 9.16 9.03
CA PRO A 89 -16.82 7.79 9.43
C PRO A 89 -16.58 6.79 8.30
N THR A 90 -16.80 7.20 7.04
CA THR A 90 -16.53 6.39 5.84
C THR A 90 -15.06 6.33 5.46
N GLY A 91 -14.19 7.01 6.21
CA GLY A 91 -12.75 7.04 6.00
C GLY A 91 -12.28 8.15 5.06
N HIS A 92 -11.14 8.76 5.38
CA HIS A 92 -10.53 9.83 4.59
C HIS A 92 -9.01 9.64 4.45
N GLY A 93 -8.50 9.54 3.21
CA GLY A 93 -7.06 9.32 2.98
C GLY A 93 -6.21 10.58 2.98
N GLY A 94 -6.81 11.78 3.03
CA GLY A 94 -6.06 13.02 3.22
C GLY A 94 -5.45 13.15 4.62
N VAL A 95 -6.12 12.61 5.64
CA VAL A 95 -5.65 12.66 7.04
C VAL A 95 -4.33 11.90 7.20
N PRO A 96 -4.19 10.63 6.75
CA PRO A 96 -2.91 9.93 6.70
C PRO A 96 -1.79 10.74 6.04
N GLY A 97 -2.08 11.42 4.93
CA GLY A 97 -1.11 12.26 4.22
C GLY A 97 -0.65 13.48 5.04
N TRP A 98 -1.56 14.12 5.77
CA TRP A 98 -1.21 15.24 6.65
C TRP A 98 -0.28 14.84 7.77
N PHE A 99 -0.44 13.64 8.33
CA PHE A 99 0.48 13.12 9.34
C PHE A 99 1.80 12.64 8.72
N GLU A 100 1.76 12.00 7.55
CA GLU A 100 2.96 11.50 6.87
C GLU A 100 3.93 12.63 6.48
N PHE A 101 3.42 13.76 5.99
CA PHE A 101 4.24 14.86 5.48
C PHE A 101 4.25 16.10 6.37
N GLY A 102 3.33 16.18 7.34
CA GLY A 102 3.05 17.41 8.07
C GLY A 102 2.22 18.40 7.24
N THR A 103 1.76 19.46 7.90
CA THR A 103 1.05 20.56 7.23
C THR A 103 1.69 21.90 7.56
N ALA A 104 1.62 22.85 6.63
CA ALA A 104 1.94 24.24 6.94
C ALA A 104 0.99 24.81 8.02
N GLN A 105 1.39 25.92 8.62
CA GLN A 105 0.56 26.61 9.61
C GLN A 105 -0.74 27.12 8.97
N ARG A 106 -1.86 26.65 9.49
CA ARG A 106 -3.19 27.06 9.02
C ARG A 106 -3.60 28.33 9.75
N ALA A 107 -4.07 29.32 8.99
CA ALA A 107 -4.62 30.56 9.51
C ALA A 107 -6.06 30.71 9.02
N HIS A 108 -6.93 31.09 9.94
CA HIS A 108 -8.29 31.50 9.63
C HIS A 108 -8.25 32.89 8.96
N LYS A 109 -9.25 33.21 8.12
CA LYS A 109 -9.36 34.52 7.46
C LYS A 109 -9.42 35.69 8.44
N SER A 110 -9.81 35.44 9.69
CA SER A 110 -9.81 36.41 10.78
C SER A 110 -8.43 36.64 11.43
N GLY A 111 -7.35 36.09 10.86
CA GLY A 111 -5.99 36.18 11.41
C GLY A 111 -5.66 35.20 12.55
N ARG A 112 -6.66 34.46 13.07
CA ARG A 112 -6.44 33.45 14.11
C ARG A 112 -5.71 32.24 13.54
N ARG A 113 -4.61 31.84 14.16
CA ARG A 113 -3.84 30.65 13.78
C ARG A 113 -4.50 29.39 14.37
N THR A 114 -4.75 28.38 13.53
CA THR A 114 -5.38 27.10 13.90
C THR A 114 -4.33 26.00 14.13
N GLY A 115 -3.05 26.30 13.87
CA GLY A 115 -1.92 25.39 14.13
C GLY A 115 -1.44 24.64 12.89
N ALA A 116 -0.43 23.79 13.11
CA ALA A 116 0.20 22.93 12.11
C ALA A 116 0.27 21.50 12.63
N ILE A 117 0.20 20.51 11.74
CA ILE A 117 0.46 19.11 12.06
C ILE A 117 1.96 18.86 11.86
N THR A 118 2.63 18.43 12.92
CA THR A 118 4.02 17.96 12.84
C THR A 118 4.07 16.64 12.07
N ALA A 119 5.01 16.51 11.14
CA ALA A 119 5.20 15.28 10.38
C ALA A 119 5.61 14.12 11.31
N SER A 120 4.90 13.01 11.21
CA SER A 120 5.23 11.74 11.86
C SER A 120 5.09 10.62 10.82
N PRO A 121 6.16 10.38 10.03
CA PRO A 121 6.07 9.52 8.86
C PRO A 121 6.07 8.05 9.26
N PHE A 122 5.07 7.30 8.79
CA PHE A 122 4.79 5.92 9.15
C PHE A 122 4.64 5.02 7.92
N PHE A 123 4.38 5.59 6.74
CA PHE A 123 4.05 4.83 5.54
C PHE A 123 5.27 4.63 4.62
N TRP A 124 5.79 5.72 4.05
CA TRP A 124 6.85 5.65 3.05
C TRP A 124 8.22 5.23 3.58
N PRO A 125 8.67 5.66 4.78
CA PRO A 125 9.94 5.21 5.33
C PRO A 125 9.99 3.69 5.52
N ILE A 126 8.91 3.11 6.07
CA ILE A 126 8.82 1.67 6.32
C ILE A 126 8.82 0.90 5.02
N TRP A 127 8.07 1.35 4.02
CA TRP A 127 8.14 0.76 2.68
C TRP A 127 9.56 0.80 2.10
N ARG A 128 10.24 1.96 2.16
CA ARG A 128 11.59 2.11 1.60
C ARG A 128 12.59 1.19 2.28
N LEU A 129 12.44 0.98 3.59
CA LEU A 129 13.24 0.05 4.37
C LEU A 129 12.97 -1.41 3.98
N ARG A 130 11.69 -1.78 3.81
CA ARG A 130 11.28 -3.19 3.61
C ARG A 130 11.21 -3.65 2.16
N ARG A 131 11.09 -2.75 1.18
CA ARG A 131 10.89 -3.09 -0.25
C ARG A 131 11.90 -4.10 -0.79
N ARG A 132 13.18 -4.00 -0.39
CA ARG A 132 14.24 -4.92 -0.84
C ARG A 132 14.02 -6.32 -0.26
N ARG A 133 13.66 -6.41 1.02
CA ARG A 133 13.39 -7.66 1.73
C ARG A 133 12.13 -8.34 1.18
N VAL A 134 11.05 -7.58 0.98
CA VAL A 134 9.78 -8.08 0.40
C VAL A 134 10.04 -8.64 -0.99
N ARG A 135 10.72 -7.89 -1.86
CA ARG A 135 11.09 -8.36 -3.21
C ARG A 135 11.93 -9.63 -3.17
N SER A 136 12.97 -9.69 -2.33
CA SER A 136 13.83 -10.87 -2.22
C SER A 136 13.07 -12.12 -1.76
N ARG A 137 12.19 -11.98 -0.75
CA ARG A 137 11.36 -13.08 -0.26
C ARG A 137 10.40 -13.60 -1.33
N MET A 138 9.71 -12.69 -2.02
CA MET A 138 8.81 -13.03 -3.13
C MET A 138 9.54 -13.85 -4.19
N THR A 139 10.70 -13.36 -4.67
CA THR A 139 11.50 -14.08 -5.68
C THR A 139 11.95 -15.46 -5.18
N ARG A 140 12.38 -15.58 -3.92
CA ARG A 140 12.79 -16.86 -3.34
C ARG A 140 11.63 -17.86 -3.27
N GLN A 141 10.45 -17.43 -2.84
CA GLN A 141 9.28 -18.31 -2.73
C GLN A 141 8.78 -18.76 -4.11
N VAL A 142 8.76 -17.87 -5.11
CA VAL A 142 8.45 -18.23 -6.50
C VAL A 142 9.46 -19.26 -7.02
N ASN A 143 10.75 -19.02 -6.84
CA ASN A 143 11.79 -19.97 -7.27
C ASN A 143 11.69 -21.32 -6.55
N GLN A 144 11.32 -21.33 -5.26
CA GLN A 144 11.12 -22.57 -4.52
C GLN A 144 9.91 -23.35 -5.04
N ALA A 145 8.82 -22.66 -5.39
CA ALA A 145 7.66 -23.27 -6.00
C ALA A 145 7.99 -23.86 -7.38
N LEU A 146 8.76 -23.13 -8.20
CA LEU A 146 9.22 -23.62 -9.50
C LEU A 146 10.11 -24.86 -9.42
N LYS A 147 10.92 -24.98 -8.37
CA LYS A 147 11.78 -26.17 -8.13
C LYS A 147 11.02 -27.40 -7.64
N ARG A 148 9.76 -27.24 -7.21
CA ARG A 148 8.91 -28.33 -6.73
C ARG A 148 8.01 -28.91 -7.82
N LEU A 149 7.97 -28.26 -8.99
CA LEU A 149 7.43 -28.82 -10.22
C LEU A 149 8.41 -29.84 -10.80
#